data_AF-A0A523TV58-F1
#
_entry.id   AF-A0A523TV58-F1
#
_cell.length_a   1.000
_cell.length_b   1.000
_cell.length_c   1.000
_cell.angle_alpha   90.00
_cell.angle_beta   90.00
_cell.angle_gamma   90.00
#
_symmetry.space_group_name_H-M   'P 1'
#
loop_
_entity.id
_entity.type
_entity.pdbx_description
1 polymer ?
#
loop_
_entity_poly.entity_id
_entity_poly.type
_entity_poly.pdbx_seq_one_letter_code
_entity_poly.pdbx_strand_id
1 'polypeptide(L)'
;MPDVLAARNLKTLAKALCEAKSSGASRIWGIGGHVIKVGVAPLIIDLIKRGFISAVAANGSIIIHDFEVAAFGATSENVVPALDDGAFGMTRETGEFLNNAITKAADEDLGLGEAVGKAISESDLPNREHSILGAAYGAEIPVTVHVAIGADVIHMHPSMDGAATGKTSHADFLVLANEVSKLEGGVFINFGSAVVLPEVFLKALALARNTGHKVDCFTTANFDMYRHYRPTVNILQRPTQKGGQAFDFSGHHEIMLPLLYQLLTEDDAEA
;
A
#
# COMPACT_ATOMS: atom_id res chain seq x y z
N MET A 1 25.43 -8.78 3.54
CA MET A 1 25.45 -7.53 2.71
C MET A 1 26.57 -6.61 3.18
N PRO A 2 27.24 -5.87 2.27
CA PRO A 2 28.25 -4.86 2.64
C PRO A 2 27.62 -3.66 3.36
N ASP A 3 28.39 -2.92 4.15
CA ASP A 3 27.91 -1.75 4.91
C ASP A 3 28.15 -0.42 4.18
N VAL A 4 27.56 -0.29 2.98
CA VAL A 4 27.71 0.90 2.13
C VAL A 4 26.40 1.25 1.42
N LEU A 5 26.13 2.55 1.25
CA LEU A 5 25.02 3.08 0.43
C LEU A 5 23.66 2.44 0.77
N ALA A 6 22.90 2.01 -0.23
CA ALA A 6 21.59 1.39 -0.06
C ALA A 6 21.63 0.13 0.83
N ALA A 7 22.74 -0.63 0.81
CA ALA A 7 22.89 -1.81 1.65
C ALA A 7 22.99 -1.44 3.14
N ARG A 8 23.58 -0.29 3.48
CA ARG A 8 23.54 0.27 4.84
C ARG A 8 22.13 0.67 5.24
N ASN A 9 21.42 1.39 4.38
CA ASN A 9 20.04 1.81 4.67
C ASN A 9 19.12 0.62 4.94
N LEU A 10 19.24 -0.47 4.15
CA LEU A 10 18.46 -1.68 4.37
C LEU A 10 18.80 -2.38 5.70
N LYS A 11 20.09 -2.40 6.09
CA LYS A 11 20.49 -2.90 7.42
C LYS A 11 19.93 -2.05 8.56
N THR A 12 19.92 -0.72 8.39
CA THR A 12 19.34 0.21 9.38
C THR A 12 17.83 -0.03 9.52
N LEU A 13 17.10 -0.19 8.42
CA LEU A 13 15.69 -0.54 8.44
C LEU A 13 15.44 -1.90 9.11
N ALA A 14 16.24 -2.92 8.77
CA ALA A 14 16.13 -4.23 9.40
C ALA A 14 16.37 -4.16 10.92
N LYS A 15 17.33 -3.35 11.37
CA LYS A 15 17.56 -3.09 12.80
C LYS A 15 16.34 -2.43 13.45
N ALA A 16 15.77 -1.39 12.83
CA ALA A 16 14.58 -0.72 13.34
C ALA A 16 13.37 -1.68 13.44
N LEU A 17 13.18 -2.57 12.47
CA LEU A 17 12.15 -3.63 12.53
C LEU A 17 12.37 -4.61 13.68
N CYS A 18 13.62 -5.03 13.92
CA CYS A 18 13.97 -5.88 15.06
C CYS A 18 13.71 -5.17 16.39
N GLU A 19 14.08 -3.90 16.50
CA GLU A 19 13.85 -3.07 17.70
C GLU A 19 12.36 -2.88 17.96
N ALA A 20 11.59 -2.46 16.96
CA ALA A 20 10.13 -2.34 17.04
C ALA A 20 9.45 -3.65 17.42
N LYS A 21 9.94 -4.79 16.89
CA LYS A 21 9.43 -6.10 17.28
C LYS A 21 9.74 -6.41 18.76
N SER A 22 10.96 -6.14 19.21
CA SER A 22 11.36 -6.41 20.60
C SER A 22 10.65 -5.52 21.62
N SER A 23 10.27 -4.30 21.25
CA SER A 23 9.53 -3.37 22.10
C SER A 23 8.01 -3.52 22.01
N GLY A 24 7.51 -4.35 21.09
CA GLY A 24 6.07 -4.49 20.83
C GLY A 24 5.45 -3.33 20.05
N ALA A 25 6.24 -2.36 19.57
CA ALA A 25 5.76 -1.23 18.79
C ALA A 25 5.21 -1.65 17.42
N SER A 26 4.25 -0.88 16.87
CA SER A 26 3.58 -1.25 15.62
C SER A 26 4.54 -1.37 14.43
N ARG A 27 4.31 -2.38 13.58
CA ARG A 27 5.09 -2.73 12.38
C ARG A 27 4.10 -2.90 11.23
N ILE A 28 3.68 -1.78 10.67
CA ILE A 28 2.61 -1.70 9.66
C ILE A 28 3.22 -1.85 8.27
N TRP A 29 2.70 -2.80 7.50
CA TRP A 29 3.14 -3.03 6.12
C TRP A 29 2.02 -2.64 5.15
N GLY A 30 2.23 -1.50 4.50
CA GLY A 30 1.48 -1.06 3.32
C GLY A 30 1.83 -1.90 2.10
N ILE A 31 0.86 -2.53 1.45
CA ILE A 31 1.06 -3.38 0.27
C ILE A 31 0.08 -3.05 -0.87
N GLY A 32 0.56 -3.08 -2.12
CA GLY A 32 -0.27 -3.00 -3.32
C GLY A 32 -0.18 -4.25 -4.19
N GLY A 33 -1.12 -4.41 -5.14
CA GLY A 33 -1.32 -5.65 -5.91
C GLY A 33 -0.09 -6.26 -6.58
N HIS A 34 0.88 -5.43 -6.98
CA HIS A 34 2.13 -5.88 -7.59
C HIS A 34 2.95 -6.81 -6.68
N VAL A 35 2.83 -6.69 -5.35
CA VAL A 35 3.49 -7.58 -4.38
C VAL A 35 3.03 -9.03 -4.58
N ILE A 36 1.73 -9.25 -4.83
CA ILE A 36 1.19 -10.58 -5.07
C ILE A 36 1.57 -11.07 -6.47
N LYS A 37 1.44 -10.20 -7.48
CA LYS A 37 1.73 -10.50 -8.89
C LYS A 37 3.13 -11.07 -9.13
N VAL A 38 4.14 -10.62 -8.38
CA VAL A 38 5.53 -11.08 -8.53
C VAL A 38 5.88 -12.29 -7.66
N GLY A 39 4.90 -12.89 -6.98
CA GLY A 39 5.07 -14.16 -6.25
C GLY A 39 5.77 -14.05 -4.90
N VAL A 40 5.83 -12.86 -4.29
CA VAL A 40 6.50 -12.69 -2.98
C VAL A 40 5.56 -12.85 -1.78
N ALA A 41 4.28 -13.21 -2.00
CA ALA A 41 3.32 -13.48 -0.93
C ALA A 41 3.82 -14.49 0.13
N PRO A 42 4.49 -15.61 -0.20
CA PRO A 42 5.02 -16.54 0.81
C PRO A 42 6.03 -15.90 1.78
N LEU A 43 6.79 -14.90 1.33
CA LEU A 43 7.72 -14.16 2.20
C LEU A 43 6.98 -13.27 3.19
N ILE A 44 5.90 -12.61 2.75
CA ILE A 44 5.04 -11.80 3.63
C ILE A 44 4.39 -12.69 4.68
N ILE A 45 3.86 -13.85 4.28
CA ILE A 45 3.25 -14.83 5.18
C ILE A 45 4.26 -15.34 6.23
N ASP A 46 5.49 -15.64 5.83
CA ASP A 46 6.55 -16.03 6.78
C ASP A 46 6.91 -14.88 7.75
N LEU A 47 6.93 -13.63 7.27
CA LEU A 47 7.16 -12.46 8.13
C LEU A 47 6.02 -12.21 9.13
N ILE A 48 4.77 -12.47 8.74
CA ILE A 48 3.60 -12.48 9.65
C ILE A 48 3.81 -13.53 10.74
N LYS A 49 4.09 -14.79 10.35
CA LYS A 49 4.32 -15.90 11.31
C LYS A 49 5.49 -15.62 12.26
N ARG A 50 6.50 -14.90 11.80
CA ARG A 50 7.65 -14.48 12.61
C ARG A 50 7.38 -13.21 13.42
N GLY A 51 6.21 -12.58 13.32
CA GLY A 51 5.83 -11.37 14.05
C GLY A 51 6.56 -10.10 13.61
N PHE A 52 7.16 -10.08 12.42
CA PHE A 52 7.76 -8.85 11.85
C PHE A 52 6.72 -7.91 11.25
N ILE A 53 5.52 -8.41 11.01
CA ILE A 53 4.34 -7.64 10.59
C ILE A 53 3.33 -7.72 11.73
N SER A 54 2.88 -6.56 12.23
CA SER A 54 1.81 -6.50 13.23
C SER A 54 0.49 -6.03 12.66
N ALA A 55 0.49 -5.39 11.49
CA ALA A 55 -0.70 -5.01 10.74
C ALA A 55 -0.36 -4.89 9.26
N VAL A 56 -1.35 -5.13 8.40
CA VAL A 56 -1.26 -4.96 6.94
C VAL A 56 -2.23 -3.88 6.51
N ALA A 57 -1.75 -2.91 5.73
CA ALA A 57 -2.59 -1.93 5.06
C ALA A 57 -2.52 -2.17 3.55
N ALA A 58 -3.63 -2.48 2.91
CA ALA A 58 -3.70 -2.86 1.52
C ALA A 58 -4.45 -1.82 0.69
N ASN A 59 -4.10 -1.66 -0.58
CA ASN A 59 -5.01 -1.02 -1.53
C ASN A 59 -6.03 -2.05 -2.07
N GLY A 60 -7.07 -1.58 -2.75
CA GLY A 60 -8.14 -2.44 -3.25
C GLY A 60 -7.66 -3.61 -4.13
N SER A 61 -6.70 -3.41 -5.03
CA SER A 61 -6.18 -4.48 -5.91
C SER A 61 -5.66 -5.73 -5.18
N ILE A 62 -5.24 -5.62 -3.92
CA ILE A 62 -4.73 -6.77 -3.16
C ILE A 62 -5.80 -7.84 -2.96
N ILE A 63 -7.04 -7.47 -2.62
CA ILE A 63 -8.08 -8.48 -2.29
C ILE A 63 -8.41 -9.35 -3.51
N ILE A 64 -8.29 -8.77 -4.71
CA ILE A 64 -8.50 -9.45 -5.98
C ILE A 64 -7.39 -10.47 -6.20
N HIS A 65 -6.14 -10.03 -6.22
CA HIS A 65 -5.02 -10.93 -6.50
C HIS A 65 -4.81 -11.96 -5.42
N ASP A 66 -5.06 -11.62 -4.15
CA ASP A 66 -4.93 -12.56 -3.04
C ASP A 66 -5.98 -13.66 -3.12
N PHE A 67 -7.23 -13.30 -3.46
CA PHE A 67 -8.28 -14.28 -3.75
C PHE A 67 -7.95 -15.12 -4.98
N GLU A 68 -7.51 -14.52 -6.09
CA GLU A 68 -7.16 -15.25 -7.31
C GLU A 68 -6.03 -16.27 -7.07
N VAL A 69 -5.01 -15.89 -6.29
CA VAL A 69 -3.97 -16.83 -5.87
C VAL A 69 -4.55 -17.93 -5.00
N ALA A 70 -5.41 -17.62 -4.03
CA ALA A 70 -6.05 -18.62 -3.18
C ALA A 70 -6.94 -19.60 -3.97
N ALA A 71 -7.69 -19.10 -4.94
CA ALA A 71 -8.66 -19.85 -5.71
C ALA A 71 -8.04 -20.63 -6.88
N PHE A 72 -7.08 -20.01 -7.59
CA PHE A 72 -6.58 -20.49 -8.87
C PHE A 72 -5.07 -20.77 -8.88
N GLY A 73 -4.33 -20.34 -7.85
CA GLY A 73 -2.88 -20.50 -7.77
C GLY A 73 -2.07 -19.49 -8.59
N ALA A 74 -2.74 -18.56 -9.27
CA ALA A 74 -2.13 -17.51 -10.08
C ALA A 74 -3.07 -16.30 -10.19
N THR A 75 -2.51 -15.12 -10.43
CA THR A 75 -3.29 -13.89 -10.73
C THR A 75 -3.72 -13.88 -12.18
N SER A 76 -4.94 -13.43 -12.47
CA SER A 76 -5.50 -13.37 -13.82
C SER A 76 -5.52 -11.96 -14.40
N GLU A 77 -4.38 -11.49 -14.93
CA GLU A 77 -4.36 -10.24 -15.70
C GLU A 77 -3.42 -10.29 -16.90
N ASN A 78 -4.00 -10.42 -18.09
CA ASN A 78 -3.39 -9.99 -19.34
C ASN A 78 -4.17 -8.76 -19.84
N VAL A 79 -3.71 -7.58 -19.45
CA VAL A 79 -4.45 -6.30 -19.56
C VAL A 79 -4.77 -5.95 -21.01
N VAL A 80 -3.79 -6.07 -21.92
CA VAL A 80 -3.91 -5.55 -23.28
C VAL A 80 -4.98 -6.30 -24.10
N PRO A 81 -4.96 -7.65 -24.22
CA PRO A 81 -5.96 -8.34 -25.02
C PRO A 81 -7.39 -8.24 -24.46
N ALA A 82 -7.53 -8.18 -23.13
CA ALA A 82 -8.83 -8.16 -22.46
C ALA A 82 -9.49 -6.76 -22.46
N LEU A 83 -8.73 -5.70 -22.71
CA LEU A 83 -9.30 -4.36 -22.86
C LEU A 83 -9.98 -4.19 -24.23
N ASP A 84 -9.45 -4.83 -25.29
CA ASP A 84 -9.96 -4.70 -26.65
C ASP A 84 -11.38 -5.27 -26.82
N ASP A 85 -11.72 -6.33 -26.06
CA ASP A 85 -13.03 -6.98 -26.09
C ASP A 85 -13.93 -6.66 -24.89
N GLY A 86 -13.45 -5.83 -23.94
CA GLY A 86 -14.17 -5.44 -22.74
C GLY A 86 -14.26 -6.53 -21.65
N ALA A 87 -13.52 -7.64 -21.79
CA ALA A 87 -13.49 -8.70 -20.79
C ALA A 87 -12.59 -8.40 -19.58
N PHE A 88 -11.78 -7.32 -19.64
CA PHE A 88 -10.85 -6.96 -18.58
C PHE A 88 -11.57 -6.77 -17.24
N GLY A 89 -11.20 -7.59 -16.26
CA GLY A 89 -11.76 -7.51 -14.91
C GLY A 89 -13.17 -8.08 -14.75
N MET A 90 -13.72 -8.76 -15.77
CA MET A 90 -15.10 -9.26 -15.77
C MET A 90 -15.24 -10.71 -15.25
N THR A 91 -14.25 -11.20 -14.50
CA THR A 91 -14.28 -12.55 -13.91
C THR A 91 -15.41 -12.64 -12.88
N ARG A 92 -16.42 -13.46 -13.18
CA ARG A 92 -17.63 -13.63 -12.36
C ARG A 92 -17.31 -14.16 -10.98
N GLU A 93 -16.47 -15.19 -10.88
CA GLU A 93 -16.13 -15.88 -9.64
C GLU A 93 -15.46 -14.92 -8.64
N THR A 94 -14.50 -14.13 -9.11
CA THR A 94 -13.80 -13.11 -8.32
C THR A 94 -14.76 -12.01 -7.85
N GLY A 95 -15.57 -11.48 -8.77
CA GLY A 95 -16.56 -10.43 -8.45
C GLY A 95 -17.62 -10.91 -7.46
N GLU A 96 -18.22 -12.07 -7.68
CA GLU A 96 -19.24 -12.65 -6.79
C GLU A 96 -18.66 -12.95 -5.40
N PHE A 97 -17.50 -13.61 -5.31
CA PHE A 97 -16.91 -13.95 -4.01
C PHE A 97 -16.62 -12.71 -3.16
N LEU A 98 -15.91 -11.74 -3.74
CA LEU A 98 -15.44 -10.55 -3.01
C LEU A 98 -16.58 -9.61 -2.68
N ASN A 99 -17.50 -9.32 -3.62
CA ASN A 99 -18.62 -8.42 -3.34
C ASN A 99 -19.60 -9.04 -2.32
N ASN A 100 -19.78 -10.36 -2.32
CA ASN A 100 -20.55 -11.03 -1.26
C ASN A 100 -19.88 -10.92 0.10
N ALA A 101 -18.55 -11.06 0.17
CA ALA A 101 -17.80 -10.87 1.42
C ALA A 101 -17.93 -9.42 1.93
N ILE A 102 -17.81 -8.43 1.05
CA ILE A 102 -17.94 -7.00 1.36
C ILE A 102 -19.36 -6.67 1.87
N THR A 103 -20.39 -7.20 1.23
CA THR A 103 -21.78 -6.95 1.63
C THR A 103 -22.07 -7.53 3.02
N LYS A 104 -21.65 -8.77 3.27
CA LYS A 104 -21.77 -9.40 4.59
C LYS A 104 -20.98 -8.63 5.67
N ALA A 105 -19.78 -8.17 5.34
CA ALA A 105 -18.97 -7.37 6.24
C ALA A 105 -19.67 -6.07 6.66
N ALA A 106 -20.37 -5.43 5.72
CA ALA A 106 -21.14 -4.23 6.01
C ALA A 106 -22.29 -4.51 6.99
N ASP A 107 -22.92 -5.69 6.93
CA ASP A 107 -23.96 -6.10 7.89
C ASP A 107 -23.37 -6.47 9.26
N GLU A 108 -22.15 -7.02 9.29
CA GLU A 108 -21.44 -7.46 10.50
C GLU A 108 -20.58 -6.34 11.16
N ASP A 109 -20.59 -5.12 10.61
CA ASP A 109 -19.72 -3.99 11.03
C ASP A 109 -18.21 -4.32 11.01
N LEU A 110 -17.79 -5.19 10.07
CA LEU A 110 -16.40 -5.57 9.87
C LEU A 110 -15.68 -4.65 8.88
N GLY A 111 -14.37 -4.54 9.06
CA GLY A 111 -13.46 -4.00 8.06
C GLY A 111 -13.40 -4.90 6.81
N LEU A 112 -13.13 -4.29 5.64
CA LEU A 112 -13.05 -5.03 4.39
C LEU A 112 -11.91 -6.07 4.43
N GLY A 113 -10.72 -5.67 4.90
CA GLY A 113 -9.55 -6.53 4.99
C GLY A 113 -9.78 -7.74 5.89
N GLU A 114 -10.37 -7.52 7.07
CA GLU A 114 -10.77 -8.59 7.99
C GLU A 114 -11.78 -9.54 7.34
N ALA A 115 -12.82 -9.00 6.72
CA ALA A 115 -13.88 -9.81 6.13
C ALA A 115 -13.41 -10.68 4.96
N VAL A 116 -12.55 -10.14 4.09
CA VAL A 116 -11.96 -10.94 2.99
C VAL A 116 -10.99 -11.98 3.56
N GLY A 117 -10.17 -11.62 4.54
CA GLY A 117 -9.27 -12.58 5.21
C GLY A 117 -10.03 -13.73 5.86
N LYS A 118 -11.13 -13.42 6.56
CA LYS A 118 -12.07 -14.40 7.13
C LYS A 118 -12.67 -15.29 6.03
N ALA A 119 -13.23 -14.69 4.98
CA ALA A 119 -13.87 -15.42 3.89
C ALA A 119 -12.91 -16.39 3.19
N ILE A 120 -11.65 -15.99 2.95
CA ILE A 120 -10.64 -16.88 2.38
C ILE A 120 -10.25 -17.97 3.38
N SER A 121 -10.01 -17.62 4.65
CA SER A 121 -9.57 -18.57 5.67
C SER A 121 -10.60 -19.68 5.95
N GLU A 122 -11.89 -19.32 5.95
CA GLU A 122 -13.01 -20.23 6.23
C GLU A 122 -13.51 -20.99 4.99
N SER A 123 -12.92 -20.75 3.82
CA SER A 123 -13.27 -21.42 2.57
C SER A 123 -12.42 -22.67 2.30
N ASP A 124 -12.93 -23.55 1.41
CA ASP A 124 -12.22 -24.73 0.88
C ASP A 124 -11.42 -24.41 -0.40
N LEU A 125 -10.87 -23.19 -0.51
CA LEU A 125 -10.07 -22.81 -1.68
C LEU A 125 -8.76 -23.63 -1.75
N PRO A 126 -8.37 -24.13 -2.93
CA PRO A 126 -7.30 -25.12 -3.07
C PRO A 126 -5.90 -24.61 -2.70
N ASN A 127 -5.67 -23.30 -2.71
CA ASN A 127 -4.38 -22.67 -2.44
C ASN A 127 -4.47 -21.60 -1.34
N ARG A 128 -5.46 -21.71 -0.43
CA ARG A 128 -5.73 -20.69 0.60
C ARG A 128 -4.52 -20.38 1.51
N GLU A 129 -3.59 -21.31 1.66
CA GLU A 129 -2.33 -21.13 2.40
C GLU A 129 -1.37 -20.10 1.78
N HIS A 130 -1.62 -19.70 0.53
CA HIS A 130 -0.86 -18.68 -0.18
C HIS A 130 -1.49 -17.27 -0.09
N SER A 131 -2.65 -17.14 0.55
CA SER A 131 -3.31 -15.86 0.81
C SER A 131 -2.64 -15.12 1.97
N ILE A 132 -2.21 -13.89 1.73
CA ILE A 132 -1.71 -12.98 2.76
C ILE A 132 -2.84 -12.63 3.73
N LEU A 133 -4.05 -12.37 3.22
CA LEU A 133 -5.20 -11.93 4.02
C LEU A 133 -5.70 -13.07 4.91
N GLY A 134 -5.79 -14.28 4.38
CA GLY A 134 -6.13 -15.48 5.13
C GLY A 134 -5.07 -15.81 6.21
N ALA A 135 -3.78 -15.67 5.88
CA ALA A 135 -2.70 -15.86 6.85
C ALA A 135 -2.71 -14.79 7.95
N ALA A 136 -3.01 -13.54 7.61
CA ALA A 136 -3.12 -12.43 8.55
C ALA A 136 -4.31 -12.61 9.50
N TYR A 137 -5.49 -12.98 8.97
CA TYR A 137 -6.66 -13.33 9.76
C TYR A 137 -6.37 -14.49 10.73
N GLY A 138 -5.76 -15.57 10.23
CA GLY A 138 -5.40 -16.72 11.07
C GLY A 138 -4.30 -16.43 12.10
N ALA A 139 -3.53 -15.36 11.92
CA ALA A 139 -2.54 -14.87 12.88
C ALA A 139 -3.07 -13.77 13.81
N GLU A 140 -4.37 -13.44 13.71
CA GLU A 140 -5.04 -12.38 14.47
C GLU A 140 -4.34 -11.00 14.33
N ILE A 141 -3.73 -10.73 13.18
CA ILE A 141 -3.17 -9.40 12.88
C ILE A 141 -4.18 -8.58 12.06
N PRO A 142 -4.39 -7.29 12.37
CA PRO A 142 -5.30 -6.44 11.61
C PRO A 142 -4.89 -6.34 10.14
N VAL A 143 -5.86 -6.47 9.25
CA VAL A 143 -5.73 -6.16 7.82
C VAL A 143 -6.75 -5.12 7.45
N THR A 144 -6.30 -4.07 6.78
CA THR A 144 -7.15 -2.98 6.29
C THR A 144 -7.03 -2.86 4.79
N VAL A 145 -8.12 -2.55 4.09
CA VAL A 145 -8.16 -2.35 2.64
C VAL A 145 -8.77 -0.99 2.33
N HIS A 146 -7.98 -0.17 1.63
CA HIS A 146 -8.35 1.18 1.26
C HIS A 146 -8.67 1.25 -0.22
N VAL A 147 -9.97 1.40 -0.50
CA VAL A 147 -10.55 1.30 -1.83
C VAL A 147 -10.53 2.65 -2.52
N ALA A 148 -10.03 2.67 -3.76
CA ALA A 148 -10.28 3.75 -4.70
C ALA A 148 -11.46 3.32 -5.58
N ILE A 149 -12.66 3.83 -5.30
CA ILE A 149 -13.89 3.39 -5.98
C ILE A 149 -13.75 3.62 -7.50
N GLY A 150 -14.03 2.58 -8.27
CA GLY A 150 -13.86 2.55 -9.72
C GLY A 150 -12.46 2.13 -10.21
N ALA A 151 -11.47 1.98 -9.32
CA ALA A 151 -10.12 1.52 -9.71
C ALA A 151 -9.99 0.00 -9.73
N ASP A 152 -10.70 -0.69 -8.83
CA ASP A 152 -10.64 -2.16 -8.71
C ASP A 152 -11.69 -2.85 -9.59
N VAL A 153 -11.31 -3.98 -10.20
CA VAL A 153 -12.15 -4.64 -11.22
C VAL A 153 -13.51 -5.12 -10.71
N ILE A 154 -13.60 -5.45 -9.43
CA ILE A 154 -14.85 -5.89 -8.79
C ILE A 154 -15.91 -4.78 -8.74
N HIS A 155 -15.53 -3.51 -8.95
CA HIS A 155 -16.46 -2.39 -8.98
C HIS A 155 -17.32 -2.34 -10.25
N MET A 156 -16.89 -2.99 -11.32
CA MET A 156 -17.66 -3.08 -12.57
C MET A 156 -18.70 -4.20 -12.53
N HIS A 157 -18.59 -5.11 -11.54
CA HIS A 157 -19.45 -6.27 -11.44
C HIS A 157 -20.87 -5.87 -10.95
N PRO A 158 -21.97 -6.44 -11.51
CA PRO A 158 -23.34 -6.08 -11.13
C PRO A 158 -23.69 -6.31 -9.66
N SER A 159 -22.94 -7.15 -8.95
CA SER A 159 -23.13 -7.40 -7.52
C SER A 159 -22.43 -6.37 -6.62
N MET A 160 -21.73 -5.38 -7.17
CA MET A 160 -21.07 -4.37 -6.35
C MET A 160 -22.10 -3.51 -5.62
N ASP A 161 -21.90 -3.36 -4.31
CA ASP A 161 -22.61 -2.40 -3.47
C ASP A 161 -21.64 -1.31 -3.01
N GLY A 162 -21.84 -0.09 -3.52
CA GLY A 162 -21.00 1.06 -3.21
C GLY A 162 -21.13 1.54 -1.75
N ALA A 163 -22.31 1.36 -1.13
CA ALA A 163 -22.50 1.70 0.28
C ALA A 163 -21.77 0.70 1.18
N ALA A 164 -21.88 -0.60 0.89
CA ALA A 164 -21.14 -1.64 1.62
C ALA A 164 -19.61 -1.47 1.47
N THR A 165 -19.15 -1.21 0.24
CA THR A 165 -17.73 -0.96 -0.06
C THR A 165 -17.21 0.26 0.68
N GLY A 166 -17.94 1.38 0.63
CA GLY A 166 -17.58 2.60 1.33
C GLY A 166 -17.56 2.44 2.85
N LYS A 167 -18.57 1.76 3.41
CA LYS A 167 -18.68 1.50 4.86
C LYS A 167 -17.50 0.68 5.36
N THR A 168 -17.22 -0.45 4.72
CA THR A 168 -16.18 -1.41 5.14
C THR A 168 -14.77 -0.84 4.95
N SER A 169 -14.53 -0.09 3.85
CA SER A 169 -13.25 0.59 3.65
C SER A 169 -13.01 1.75 4.63
N HIS A 170 -14.08 2.45 5.05
CA HIS A 170 -13.98 3.44 6.12
C HIS A 170 -13.74 2.79 7.49
N ALA A 171 -14.39 1.66 7.80
CA ALA A 171 -14.10 0.90 9.02
C ALA A 171 -12.61 0.51 9.08
N ASP A 172 -12.07 0.03 7.97
CA ASP A 172 -10.64 -0.26 7.80
C ASP A 172 -9.74 0.97 8.01
N PHE A 173 -10.17 2.16 7.59
CA PHE A 173 -9.43 3.40 7.89
C PHE A 173 -9.32 3.66 9.40
N LEU A 174 -10.39 3.40 10.16
CA LEU A 174 -10.36 3.56 11.62
C LEU A 174 -9.47 2.52 12.30
N VAL A 175 -9.51 1.27 11.82
CA VAL A 175 -8.59 0.21 12.29
C VAL A 175 -7.13 0.61 12.02
N LEU A 176 -6.83 1.12 10.81
CA LEU A 176 -5.48 1.57 10.49
C LEU A 176 -5.07 2.77 11.37
N ALA A 177 -5.95 3.74 11.60
CA ALA A 177 -5.65 4.87 12.47
C ALA A 177 -5.35 4.41 13.91
N ASN A 178 -6.05 3.39 14.40
CA ASN A 178 -5.76 2.75 15.67
C ASN A 178 -4.37 2.08 15.67
N GLU A 179 -3.98 1.38 14.61
CA GLU A 179 -2.63 0.80 14.52
C GLU A 179 -1.53 1.86 14.40
N VAL A 180 -1.80 2.97 13.70
CA VAL A 180 -0.90 4.13 13.61
C VAL A 180 -0.76 4.86 14.94
N SER A 181 -1.79 4.84 15.79
CA SER A 181 -1.71 5.40 17.15
C SER A 181 -0.66 4.71 18.03
N LYS A 182 -0.29 3.46 17.69
CA LYS A 182 0.71 2.62 18.36
C LYS A 182 2.09 2.66 17.67
N LEU A 183 2.30 3.60 16.75
CA LEU A 183 3.47 3.64 15.88
C LEU A 183 4.71 4.29 16.52
N GLU A 184 4.61 4.90 17.71
CA GLU A 184 5.80 5.41 18.41
C GLU A 184 6.83 4.29 18.64
N GLY A 185 8.07 4.51 18.21
CA GLY A 185 9.13 3.50 18.19
C GLY A 185 8.92 2.38 17.17
N GLY A 186 7.87 2.48 16.35
CA GLY A 186 7.45 1.50 15.36
C GLY A 186 7.98 1.75 13.95
N VAL A 187 7.45 0.98 12.99
CA VAL A 187 7.85 1.04 11.59
C VAL A 187 6.61 1.02 10.69
N PHE A 188 6.58 1.92 9.70
CA PHE A 188 5.64 1.87 8.57
C PHE A 188 6.42 1.63 7.27
N ILE A 189 6.00 0.66 6.46
CA ILE A 189 6.64 0.38 5.17
C ILE A 189 5.61 0.41 4.06
N ASN A 190 5.90 1.08 2.95
CA ASN A 190 5.08 1.08 1.74
C ASN A 190 5.72 0.23 0.63
N PHE A 191 5.03 -0.83 0.21
CA PHE A 191 5.38 -1.71 -0.90
C PHE A 191 4.32 -1.66 -2.00
N GLY A 192 4.55 -0.86 -3.04
CA GLY A 192 3.77 -0.94 -4.28
C GLY A 192 2.43 -0.23 -4.28
N SER A 193 2.26 0.83 -3.46
CA SER A 193 1.15 1.78 -3.59
C SER A 193 1.66 3.20 -3.74
N ALA A 194 1.50 3.78 -4.93
CA ALA A 194 2.07 5.08 -5.26
C ALA A 194 1.30 6.26 -4.66
N VAL A 195 -0.02 6.11 -4.49
CA VAL A 195 -0.92 7.22 -4.13
C VAL A 195 -1.83 6.84 -2.96
N VAL A 196 -2.61 5.76 -3.08
CA VAL A 196 -3.68 5.44 -2.11
C VAL A 196 -3.13 5.28 -0.68
N LEU A 197 -2.15 4.40 -0.46
CA LEU A 197 -1.65 4.14 0.89
C LEU A 197 -0.82 5.30 1.46
N PRO A 198 0.04 6.00 0.69
CA PRO A 198 0.68 7.23 1.16
C PRO A 198 -0.33 8.27 1.66
N GLU A 199 -1.39 8.52 0.90
CA GLU A 199 -2.42 9.48 1.28
C GLU A 199 -3.18 9.02 2.52
N VAL A 200 -3.63 7.76 2.55
CA VAL A 200 -4.35 7.18 3.70
C VAL A 200 -3.50 7.22 4.98
N PHE A 201 -2.21 6.82 4.89
CA PHE A 201 -1.30 6.81 6.03
C PHE A 201 -1.16 8.21 6.64
N LEU A 202 -1.02 9.25 5.81
CA LEU A 202 -0.91 10.62 6.29
C LEU A 202 -2.16 11.05 7.07
N LYS A 203 -3.36 10.66 6.62
CA LYS A 203 -4.62 10.97 7.30
C LYS A 203 -4.77 10.16 8.59
N ALA A 204 -4.36 8.89 8.60
CA ALA A 204 -4.34 8.06 9.79
C ALA A 204 -3.39 8.63 10.86
N LEU A 205 -2.19 9.09 10.47
CA LEU A 205 -1.23 9.75 11.35
C LEU A 205 -1.76 11.06 11.92
N ALA A 206 -2.39 11.88 11.07
CA ALA A 206 -3.03 13.11 11.52
C ALA A 206 -4.12 12.83 12.56
N LEU A 207 -4.97 11.82 12.32
CA LEU A 207 -6.03 11.42 13.25
C LEU A 207 -5.48 10.86 14.56
N ALA A 208 -4.45 10.00 14.49
CA ALA A 208 -3.79 9.44 15.67
C ALA A 208 -3.24 10.55 16.59
N ARG A 209 -2.54 11.53 16.03
CA ARG A 209 -2.02 12.69 16.78
C ARG A 209 -3.13 13.59 17.29
N ASN A 210 -4.14 13.86 16.46
CA ASN A 210 -5.28 14.71 16.82
C ASN A 210 -6.11 14.12 17.98
N THR A 211 -6.09 12.80 18.16
CA THR A 211 -6.76 12.11 19.27
C THR A 211 -5.88 11.95 20.52
N GLY A 212 -4.71 12.60 20.55
CA GLY A 212 -3.85 12.69 21.74
C GLY A 212 -2.78 11.60 21.85
N HIS A 213 -2.64 10.72 20.86
CA HIS A 213 -1.58 9.71 20.87
C HIS A 213 -0.24 10.34 20.47
N LYS A 214 0.81 10.00 21.23
CA LYS A 214 2.17 10.38 20.89
C LYS A 214 2.67 9.49 19.76
N VAL A 215 2.94 10.08 18.59
CA VAL A 215 3.49 9.39 17.42
C VAL A 215 4.48 10.34 16.75
N ASP A 216 5.66 10.48 17.35
CA ASP A 216 6.67 11.47 16.98
C ASP A 216 7.93 10.82 16.38
N CYS A 217 8.33 9.68 16.95
CA CYS A 217 9.59 9.01 16.63
C CYS A 217 9.34 7.60 16.11
N PHE A 218 9.34 7.42 14.79
CA PHE A 218 9.15 6.12 14.15
C PHE A 218 9.91 6.03 12.84
N THR A 219 10.08 4.82 12.31
CA THR A 219 10.78 4.59 11.04
C THR A 219 9.80 4.44 9.88
N THR A 220 10.09 5.06 8.75
CA THR A 220 9.34 4.86 7.50
C THR A 220 10.23 4.38 6.37
N ALA A 221 9.72 3.49 5.50
CA ALA A 221 10.39 3.10 4.27
C ALA A 221 9.43 3.05 3.08
N ASN A 222 9.89 3.47 1.90
CA ASN A 222 9.15 3.34 0.65
C ASN A 222 9.94 2.47 -0.33
N PHE A 223 9.28 1.47 -0.90
CA PHE A 223 9.81 0.54 -1.89
C PHE A 223 9.17 0.70 -3.27
N ASP A 224 8.42 1.78 -3.50
CA ASP A 224 7.84 2.09 -4.81
C ASP A 224 8.90 2.55 -5.84
N MET A 225 8.59 2.36 -7.13
CA MET A 225 9.57 2.31 -8.23
C MET A 225 9.87 3.66 -8.90
N TYR A 226 9.20 4.74 -8.52
CA TYR A 226 9.25 6.05 -9.20
C TYR A 226 10.50 6.92 -8.91
N ARG A 227 11.65 6.34 -8.55
CA ARG A 227 12.85 7.14 -8.24
C ARG A 227 13.94 7.02 -9.30
N HIS A 228 14.17 8.10 -10.05
CA HIS A 228 15.35 8.24 -10.92
C HIS A 228 16.61 8.49 -10.07
N TYR A 229 17.19 7.41 -9.55
CA TYR A 229 18.34 7.45 -8.63
C TYR A 229 19.49 8.36 -9.12
N ARG A 230 19.90 8.25 -10.39
CA ARG A 230 21.10 8.97 -10.86
C ARG A 230 20.91 10.49 -10.91
N PRO A 231 19.87 11.05 -11.54
CA PRO A 231 19.57 12.48 -11.43
C PRO A 231 19.45 12.94 -9.98
N THR A 232 18.67 12.24 -9.15
CA THR A 232 18.50 12.62 -7.74
C THR A 232 19.83 12.65 -6.98
N VAL A 233 20.69 11.65 -7.13
CA VAL A 233 21.93 11.57 -6.35
C VAL A 233 23.03 12.43 -6.96
N ASN A 234 23.23 12.38 -8.27
CA ASN A 234 24.39 13.01 -8.93
C ASN A 234 24.17 14.48 -9.28
N ILE A 235 22.93 14.92 -9.49
CA ILE A 235 22.62 16.32 -9.82
C ILE A 235 22.08 17.04 -8.59
N LEU A 236 21.13 16.42 -7.90
CA LEU A 236 20.41 17.12 -6.82
C LEU A 236 21.15 17.03 -5.48
N GLN A 237 21.59 15.85 -5.06
CA GLN A 237 22.14 15.66 -3.70
C GLN A 237 23.65 15.92 -3.58
N ARG A 238 24.49 15.21 -4.34
CA ARG A 238 25.96 15.28 -4.19
C ARG A 238 26.52 16.69 -4.45
N PRO A 239 26.11 17.42 -5.50
CA PRO A 239 26.67 18.74 -5.79
C PRO A 239 26.28 19.80 -4.76
N THR A 240 25.08 19.71 -4.17
CA THR A 240 24.55 20.72 -3.25
C THR A 240 24.83 20.41 -1.77
N GLN A 241 25.49 19.29 -1.46
CA GLN A 241 25.74 18.81 -0.10
C GLN A 241 26.54 19.80 0.79
N LYS A 242 27.40 20.65 0.20
CA LYS A 242 28.23 21.62 0.93
C LYS A 242 27.55 22.99 1.13
N GLY A 243 26.27 23.11 0.79
CA GLY A 243 25.54 24.37 0.70
C GLY A 243 25.10 24.62 -0.74
N GLY A 244 23.83 24.97 -0.93
CA GLY A 244 23.16 25.10 -2.24
C GLY A 244 21.69 24.66 -2.14
N GLN A 245 20.94 24.86 -3.22
CA GLN A 245 19.55 24.38 -3.36
C GLN A 245 19.44 23.49 -4.58
N ALA A 246 18.55 22.49 -4.50
CA ALA A 246 18.28 21.57 -5.60
C ALA A 246 16.78 21.48 -5.84
N PHE A 247 16.39 21.46 -7.10
CA PHE A 247 15.00 21.39 -7.54
C PHE A 247 14.87 20.24 -8.54
N ASP A 248 13.88 19.38 -8.35
CA ASP A 248 13.54 18.30 -9.27
C ASP A 248 12.23 18.68 -9.98
N PHE A 249 12.25 18.74 -11.31
CA PHE A 249 11.10 19.08 -12.13
C PHE A 249 10.82 17.94 -13.09
N SER A 250 9.64 17.34 -12.98
CA SER A 250 9.17 16.29 -13.90
C SER A 250 8.03 16.84 -14.75
N GLY A 251 8.28 17.03 -16.05
CA GLY A 251 7.31 17.59 -16.99
C GLY A 251 7.87 17.68 -18.42
N HIS A 252 7.02 18.03 -19.38
CA HIS A 252 7.39 18.20 -20.78
C HIS A 252 8.23 19.47 -21.00
N HIS A 253 9.33 19.35 -21.76
CA HIS A 253 10.32 20.44 -21.90
C HIS A 253 9.75 21.67 -22.61
N GLU A 254 8.88 21.47 -23.59
CA GLU A 254 8.16 22.52 -24.32
C GLU A 254 7.19 23.32 -23.44
N ILE A 255 6.91 22.86 -22.22
CA ILE A 255 6.13 23.59 -21.20
C ILE A 255 7.07 24.19 -20.15
N MET A 256 7.96 23.38 -19.61
CA MET A 256 8.81 23.78 -18.48
C MET A 256 9.81 24.88 -18.86
N LEU A 257 10.37 24.83 -20.07
CA LEU A 257 11.36 25.81 -20.49
C LEU A 257 10.75 27.20 -20.78
N PRO A 258 9.61 27.34 -21.51
CA PRO A 258 8.96 28.63 -21.66
C PRO A 258 8.49 29.26 -20.34
N LEU A 259 7.99 28.47 -19.38
CA LEU A 259 7.59 28.99 -18.07
C LEU A 259 8.79 29.55 -17.29
N LEU A 260 9.91 28.82 -17.29
CA LEU A 260 11.15 29.32 -16.67
C LEU A 260 11.65 30.58 -17.38
N TYR A 261 11.61 30.60 -18.72
CA TYR A 261 11.98 31.78 -19.50
C TYR A 261 11.15 32.99 -19.11
N GLN A 262 9.82 32.87 -19.09
CA GLN A 262 8.92 33.97 -18.74
C GLN A 262 9.23 34.53 -17.34
N LEU A 263 9.37 33.65 -16.33
CA LEU A 263 9.71 34.04 -14.96
C LEU A 263 11.07 34.74 -14.84
N LEU A 264 12.04 34.38 -15.68
CA LEU A 264 13.35 35.03 -15.70
C LEU A 264 13.29 36.41 -16.38
N THR A 265 12.43 36.58 -17.38
CA THR A 265 12.35 37.83 -18.17
C THR A 265 11.34 38.85 -17.67
N GLU A 266 10.43 38.47 -16.76
CA GLU A 266 9.46 39.40 -16.16
C GLU A 266 10.16 40.48 -15.32
N ASP A 267 11.16 40.12 -14.53
CA ASP A 267 11.92 41.06 -13.68
C ASP A 267 12.91 41.93 -14.49
N ASP A 268 13.38 41.44 -15.64
CA ASP A 268 14.30 42.17 -16.52
C ASP A 268 13.61 43.31 -17.30
N ALA A 269 12.27 43.33 -17.37
CA ALA A 269 11.50 44.36 -18.07
C ALA A 269 11.20 45.60 -17.22
N GLU A 270 11.42 45.54 -15.90
CA GLU A 270 11.22 46.65 -14.95
C GLU A 270 12.54 47.34 -14.51
N ALA A 271 13.70 46.86 -14.98
CA ALA A 271 15.04 47.42 -14.72
C ALA A 271 15.55 48.31 -15.87
#